data_AF-A0A7W5EX74-F1
#
_entry.id   AF-A0A7W5EX74-F1
#
_cell.length_a   1.000
_cell.length_b   1.000
_cell.length_c   1.000
_cell.angle_alpha   90.00
_cell.angle_beta   90.00
_cell.angle_gamma   90.00
#
_symmetry.space_group_name_H-M   'P 1'
#
loop_
_entity.id
_entity.type
_entity.pdbx_description
1 polymer ?
#
loop_
_entity_poly.entity_id
_entity_poly.type
_entity_poly.pdbx_seq_one_letter_code
_entity_poly.pdbx_strand_id
1 'polypeptide(L)'
;MDDTESQSEKPTWSGFQELADFIESLPRSVRERLLKFAKQKQEETGDDLLLVLRQEVRTLQLYDAIYADVDAAHDLPNPILSRTVRGCIDHAGRVPDGSDRDTLLRDCPQILEAIESAYQKHVLEHL
;
A
#
# COMPACT_ATOMS: atom_id res chain seq x y z
N MET A 1 -30.27 -3.11 -26.90
CA MET A 1 -29.90 -3.67 -25.59
C MET A 1 -28.71 -4.55 -25.89
N ASP A 2 -27.56 -4.00 -25.55
CA ASP A 2 -26.23 -4.53 -25.85
C ASP A 2 -25.79 -5.29 -24.61
N ASP A 3 -25.84 -6.63 -24.66
CA ASP A 3 -25.31 -7.48 -23.61
C ASP A 3 -23.89 -7.86 -23.99
N THR A 4 -22.94 -6.95 -23.69
CA THR A 4 -21.51 -7.26 -23.78
C THR A 4 -21.10 -7.95 -22.48
N GLU A 5 -21.34 -9.26 -22.43
CA GLU A 5 -20.87 -10.14 -21.37
C GLU A 5 -19.33 -10.18 -21.41
N SER A 6 -18.70 -9.43 -20.49
CA SER A 6 -17.25 -9.40 -20.32
C SER A 6 -16.76 -10.77 -19.86
N GLN A 7 -16.21 -11.55 -20.79
CA GLN A 7 -15.50 -12.78 -20.48
C GLN A 7 -14.24 -12.44 -19.68
N SER A 8 -14.31 -12.70 -18.37
CA SER A 8 -13.16 -12.75 -17.49
C SER A 8 -12.28 -13.92 -17.94
N GLU A 9 -11.16 -13.62 -18.60
CA GLU A 9 -10.14 -14.61 -18.95
C GLU A 9 -9.59 -15.23 -17.66
N LYS A 10 -10.01 -16.46 -17.39
CA LYS A 10 -9.40 -17.26 -16.32
C LYS A 10 -7.97 -17.60 -16.74
N PRO A 11 -6.98 -17.51 -15.83
CA PRO A 11 -5.61 -17.89 -16.15
C PRO A 11 -5.58 -19.35 -16.60
N THR A 12 -5.08 -19.57 -17.81
CA THR A 12 -4.98 -20.89 -18.42
C THR A 12 -3.91 -21.71 -17.69
N TRP A 13 -4.35 -22.79 -17.04
CA TRP A 13 -3.50 -23.75 -16.30
C TRP A 13 -2.48 -24.50 -17.19
N SER A 14 -2.46 -24.25 -18.51
CA SER A 14 -1.58 -24.91 -19.47
C SER A 14 -0.10 -24.58 -19.26
N GLY A 15 0.22 -23.34 -18.88
CA GLY A 15 1.61 -22.91 -18.66
C GLY A 15 2.30 -23.62 -17.48
N PHE A 16 1.54 -24.02 -16.46
CA PHE A 16 2.07 -24.78 -15.33
C PHE A 16 2.35 -26.24 -15.71
N GLN A 17 1.54 -26.84 -16.58
CA GLN A 17 1.72 -28.22 -17.03
C GLN A 17 2.94 -28.35 -17.97
N GLU A 18 3.09 -27.44 -18.93
CA GLU A 18 4.26 -27.42 -19.84
C GLU A 18 5.58 -27.21 -19.08
N LEU A 19 5.56 -26.39 -18.03
CA LEU A 19 6.72 -26.19 -17.16
C LEU A 19 7.05 -27.45 -16.35
N ALA A 20 6.05 -28.16 -15.85
CA ALA A 20 6.24 -29.41 -15.10
C ALA A 20 6.87 -30.49 -16.00
N ASP A 21 6.32 -30.70 -17.18
CA ASP A 21 6.82 -31.67 -18.17
C ASP A 21 8.26 -31.33 -18.60
N PHE A 22 8.56 -30.04 -18.80
CA PHE A 22 9.91 -29.56 -19.07
C PHE A 22 10.87 -29.87 -17.92
N ILE A 23 10.52 -29.55 -16.67
CA ILE A 23 11.35 -29.85 -15.48
C ILE A 23 11.57 -31.36 -15.33
N GLU A 24 10.57 -32.18 -15.64
CA GLU A 24 10.67 -33.64 -15.60
C GLU A 24 11.54 -34.24 -16.69
N SER A 25 11.67 -33.56 -17.83
CA SER A 25 12.58 -33.97 -18.91
C SER A 25 14.07 -33.71 -18.59
N LEU A 26 14.36 -32.90 -17.56
CA LEU A 26 15.73 -32.51 -17.21
C LEU A 26 16.49 -33.59 -16.43
N PRO A 27 17.81 -33.71 -16.64
CA PRO A 27 18.68 -34.55 -15.82
C PRO A 27 18.57 -34.18 -14.33
N ARG A 28 18.66 -35.18 -13.46
CA ARG A 28 18.46 -35.03 -12.01
C ARG A 28 19.31 -33.91 -11.38
N SER A 29 20.58 -33.79 -11.76
CA SER A 29 21.50 -32.76 -11.26
C SER A 29 21.09 -31.34 -11.66
N VAL A 30 20.46 -31.18 -12.83
CA VAL A 30 19.93 -29.90 -13.32
C VAL A 30 18.63 -29.56 -12.58
N ARG A 31 17.77 -30.56 -12.35
CA ARG A 31 16.53 -30.40 -11.58
C ARG A 31 16.78 -29.96 -10.14
N GLU A 32 17.73 -30.60 -9.45
CA GLU A 32 18.10 -30.24 -8.08
C GLU A 32 18.63 -28.79 -7.99
N ARG A 33 19.42 -28.35 -8.98
CA ARG A 33 19.88 -26.96 -9.08
C ARG A 33 18.75 -25.98 -9.38
N LEU A 34 17.83 -26.33 -10.28
CA LEU A 34 16.65 -25.51 -10.60
C LEU A 34 15.73 -25.37 -9.39
N LEU A 35 15.48 -26.44 -8.64
CA LEU A 35 14.69 -26.38 -7.41
C LEU A 35 15.35 -25.49 -6.36
N LYS A 36 16.68 -25.58 -6.19
CA LYS A 36 17.43 -24.69 -5.30
C LYS A 36 17.32 -23.22 -5.74
N PHE A 37 17.46 -22.96 -7.04
CA PHE A 37 17.33 -21.63 -7.61
C PHE A 37 15.91 -21.08 -7.46
N ALA A 38 14.89 -21.89 -7.74
CA ALA A 38 13.48 -21.53 -7.58
C ALA A 38 13.15 -21.22 -6.11
N LYS A 39 13.66 -22.03 -5.18
CA LYS A 39 13.50 -21.77 -3.74
C LYS A 39 14.17 -20.46 -3.32
N GLN A 40 15.40 -20.23 -3.74
CA GLN A 40 16.11 -18.98 -3.47
C GLN A 40 15.37 -17.77 -4.06
N LYS A 41 14.87 -17.88 -5.29
CA LYS A 41 14.08 -16.82 -5.93
C LYS A 41 12.75 -16.58 -5.23
N GLN A 42 12.10 -17.63 -4.73
CA GLN A 42 10.88 -17.51 -3.93
C GLN A 42 11.15 -16.84 -2.59
N GLU A 43 12.26 -17.18 -1.91
CA GLU A 43 12.71 -16.53 -0.68
C GLU A 43 13.01 -15.03 -0.92
N GLU A 44 13.80 -14.70 -1.95
CA GLU A 44 14.09 -13.32 -2.36
C GLU A 44 12.79 -12.54 -2.65
N THR A 45 11.88 -13.11 -3.45
CA THR A 45 10.59 -12.48 -3.78
C THR A 45 9.70 -12.32 -2.53
N GLY A 46 9.75 -13.31 -1.62
CA GLY A 46 9.02 -13.28 -0.36
C GLY A 46 9.53 -12.18 0.56
N ASP A 47 10.84 -12.01 0.66
CA ASP A 47 11.49 -10.95 1.45
C ASP A 47 11.18 -9.56 0.88
N ASP A 48 11.22 -9.40 -0.44
CA ASP A 48 10.83 -8.15 -1.11
C ASP A 48 9.35 -7.81 -0.86
N LEU A 49 8.46 -8.80 -0.97
CA LEU A 49 7.04 -8.63 -0.67
C LEU A 49 6.81 -8.27 0.81
N LEU A 50 7.51 -8.93 1.72
CA LEU A 50 7.44 -8.63 3.15
C LEU A 50 7.93 -7.21 3.46
N LEU A 51 8.97 -6.73 2.76
CA LEU A 51 9.44 -5.36 2.89
C LEU A 51 8.36 -4.36 2.46
N VAL A 52 7.74 -4.58 1.29
CA VAL A 52 6.65 -3.73 0.78
C VAL A 52 5.46 -3.75 1.75
N LEU A 53 5.04 -4.92 2.22
CA LEU A 53 3.93 -5.04 3.18
C LEU A 53 4.23 -4.36 4.51
N ARG A 54 5.46 -4.48 5.03
CA ARG A 54 5.86 -3.77 6.26
C ARG A 54 5.81 -2.26 6.07
N GLN A 55 6.25 -1.76 4.92
CA GLN A 55 6.16 -0.34 4.61
C GLN A 55 4.70 0.13 4.52
N GLU A 56 3.86 -0.64 3.83
CA GLU A 56 2.43 -0.33 3.70
C GLU A 56 1.72 -0.33 5.06
N VAL A 57 1.99 -1.33 5.91
CA VAL A 57 1.43 -1.40 7.26
C VAL A 57 1.85 -0.18 8.09
N ARG A 58 3.10 0.26 8.01
CA ARG A 58 3.55 1.48 8.70
C ARG A 58 2.81 2.72 8.21
N THR A 59 2.65 2.86 6.90
CA THR A 59 1.90 3.97 6.29
C THR A 59 0.45 4.00 6.77
N LEU A 60 -0.22 2.83 6.80
CA LEU A 60 -1.61 2.71 7.26
C LEU A 60 -1.75 3.00 8.76
N GLN A 61 -0.82 2.50 9.58
CA GLN A 61 -0.81 2.80 11.02
C GLN A 61 -0.60 4.29 11.30
N LEU A 62 0.31 4.93 10.56
CA LEU A 62 0.53 6.37 10.66
C LEU A 62 -0.71 7.17 10.24
N TYR A 63 -1.37 6.74 9.16
CA TYR A 63 -2.64 7.31 8.73
C TYR A 63 -3.71 7.23 9.82
N ASP A 64 -3.94 6.04 10.39
CA ASP A 64 -4.97 5.84 11.42
C ASP A 64 -4.70 6.68 12.67
N ALA A 65 -3.43 6.78 13.07
CA ALA A 65 -3.01 7.56 14.24
C ALA A 65 -3.22 9.07 14.06
N ILE A 66 -2.82 9.62 12.90
CA ILE A 66 -3.04 11.05 12.58
C ILE A 66 -4.54 11.32 12.47
N TYR A 67 -5.27 10.45 11.77
CA TYR A 67 -6.71 10.61 11.58
C TYR A 67 -7.43 10.64 12.93
N ALA A 68 -7.13 9.70 13.83
CA ALA A 68 -7.76 9.62 15.15
C ALA A 68 -7.46 10.85 16.03
N ASP A 69 -6.22 11.34 16.05
CA ASP A 69 -5.84 12.53 16.82
C ASP A 69 -6.59 13.79 16.34
N VAL A 70 -6.74 13.93 15.02
CA VAL A 70 -7.36 15.11 14.41
C VAL A 70 -8.89 15.07 14.47
N ASP A 71 -9.49 13.90 14.21
CA ASP A 71 -10.95 13.68 14.25
C ASP A 71 -11.49 13.92 15.66
N ALA A 72 -10.79 13.44 16.69
CA ALA A 72 -11.15 13.65 18.09
C ALA A 72 -11.15 15.13 18.52
N ALA A 73 -10.38 15.98 17.83
CA ALA A 73 -10.21 17.39 18.18
C ALA A 73 -11.12 18.35 17.39
N HIS A 74 -11.55 17.97 16.18
CA HIS A 74 -12.09 18.94 15.22
C HIS A 74 -13.44 18.58 14.57
N ASP A 75 -13.97 17.37 14.72
CA ASP A 75 -15.29 16.93 14.20
C ASP A 75 -15.56 17.38 12.74
N LEU A 76 -14.69 16.96 11.82
CA LEU A 76 -14.69 17.41 10.42
C LEU A 76 -15.29 16.36 9.47
N PRO A 77 -15.67 16.75 8.23
CA PRO A 77 -16.12 15.81 7.22
C PRO A 77 -15.05 14.74 6.92
N ASN A 78 -15.36 13.50 7.28
CA ASN A 78 -14.46 12.34 7.17
C ASN A 78 -13.78 12.21 5.77
N PRO A 79 -14.48 12.37 4.62
CA PRO A 79 -13.84 12.18 3.31
C PRO A 79 -12.81 13.24 2.94
N ILE A 80 -12.97 14.48 3.42
CA ILE A 80 -12.03 15.56 3.13
C ILE A 80 -10.82 15.41 4.03
N LEU A 81 -11.04 15.20 5.34
CA LEU A 81 -9.98 14.96 6.31
C LEU A 81 -9.11 13.76 5.91
N SER A 82 -9.73 12.63 5.54
CA SER A 82 -9.04 11.42 5.09
C SER A 82 -8.08 11.69 3.91
N ARG A 83 -8.55 12.39 2.87
CA ARG A 83 -7.71 12.72 1.70
C ARG A 83 -6.57 13.67 2.07
N THR A 84 -6.82 14.64 2.95
CA THR A 84 -5.79 15.58 3.39
C THR A 84 -4.72 14.91 4.25
N VAL A 85 -5.10 14.02 5.17
CA VAL A 85 -4.16 13.22 5.98
C VAL A 85 -3.30 12.32 5.09
N ARG A 86 -3.92 11.65 4.10
CA ARG A 86 -3.16 10.83 3.14
C ARG A 86 -2.17 11.68 2.32
N GLY A 87 -2.63 12.83 1.82
CA GLY A 87 -1.76 13.78 1.12
C GLY A 87 -0.59 14.26 2.00
N CYS A 88 -0.82 14.49 3.29
CA CYS A 88 0.23 14.86 4.24
C CYS A 88 1.31 13.78 4.36
N ILE A 89 0.92 12.50 4.46
CA ILE A 89 1.85 11.38 4.54
C ILE A 89 2.66 11.24 3.25
N ASP A 90 2.00 11.31 2.09
CA ASP A 90 2.65 11.22 0.78
C ASP A 90 3.68 12.35 0.55
N HIS A 91 3.49 13.50 1.21
CA HIS A 91 4.36 14.68 1.12
C HIS A 91 5.21 14.89 2.38
N ALA A 92 5.56 13.82 3.08
CA ALA A 92 6.50 13.82 4.20
C ALA A 92 6.13 14.80 5.33
N GLY A 93 4.83 14.87 5.67
CA GLY A 93 4.34 15.66 6.79
C GLY A 93 3.92 17.07 6.43
N ARG A 94 3.78 17.39 5.14
CA ARG A 94 3.29 18.69 4.68
C ARG A 94 1.97 18.53 3.94
N VAL A 95 0.96 19.29 4.31
CA VAL A 95 -0.31 19.24 3.58
C VAL A 95 -0.15 19.92 2.21
N PRO A 96 -0.42 19.22 1.09
CA PRO A 96 -0.34 19.82 -0.24
C PRO A 96 -1.47 20.83 -0.49
N ASP A 97 -1.21 21.81 -1.35
CA ASP A 97 -2.24 22.76 -1.80
C ASP A 97 -3.35 22.07 -2.59
N GLY A 98 -4.59 22.56 -2.47
CA GLY A 98 -5.73 22.00 -3.20
C GLY A 98 -7.09 22.32 -2.57
N SER A 99 -8.16 21.95 -3.28
CA SER A 99 -9.53 22.27 -2.87
C SER A 99 -9.95 21.65 -1.53
N ASP A 100 -9.41 20.46 -1.21
CA ASP A 100 -9.69 19.80 0.07
C ASP A 100 -9.07 20.58 1.23
N ARG A 101 -7.80 21.00 1.10
CA ARG A 101 -7.10 21.86 2.05
C ARG A 101 -7.85 23.18 2.25
N ASP A 102 -8.23 23.84 1.16
CA ASP A 102 -8.93 25.14 1.23
C ASP A 102 -10.34 25.02 1.84
N THR A 103 -10.97 23.85 1.72
CA THR A 103 -12.25 23.57 2.37
C THR A 103 -12.05 23.36 3.87
N LEU A 104 -11.08 22.54 4.27
CA LEU A 104 -10.76 22.36 5.68
C LEU A 104 -10.36 23.65 6.37
N LEU A 105 -9.56 24.51 5.71
CA LEU A 105 -9.16 25.81 6.27
C LEU A 105 -10.33 26.78 6.48
N ARG A 106 -11.39 26.69 5.67
CA ARG A 106 -12.59 27.51 5.85
C ARG A 106 -13.39 27.09 7.07
N ASP A 107 -13.45 25.79 7.32
CA ASP A 107 -14.20 25.23 8.45
C ASP A 107 -13.39 25.27 9.75
N CYS A 108 -12.07 25.03 9.66
CA CYS A 108 -11.16 24.93 10.79
C CYS A 108 -9.77 25.50 10.42
N PRO A 109 -9.48 26.78 10.72
CA PRO A 109 -8.23 27.43 10.32
C PRO A 109 -6.95 26.76 10.85
N GLN A 110 -7.03 26.11 12.03
CA GLN A 110 -5.91 25.44 12.70
C GLN A 110 -5.68 24.00 12.23
N ILE A 111 -6.53 23.46 11.35
CA ILE A 111 -6.54 22.04 11.02
C ILE A 111 -5.24 21.54 10.37
N LEU A 112 -4.61 22.37 9.55
CA LEU A 112 -3.37 21.99 8.87
C LEU A 112 -2.24 21.83 9.88
N GLU A 113 -2.10 22.76 10.81
CA GLU A 113 -1.13 22.68 11.90
C GLU A 113 -1.38 21.45 12.77
N ALA A 114 -2.65 21.12 13.03
CA ALA A 114 -3.02 19.90 13.77
C ALA A 114 -2.60 18.62 13.02
N ILE A 115 -2.87 18.53 11.72
CA ILE A 115 -2.48 17.38 10.88
C ILE A 115 -0.95 17.25 10.82
N GLU A 116 -0.23 18.34 10.53
CA GLU A 116 1.23 18.33 10.40
C GLU A 116 1.91 18.04 11.75
N SER A 117 1.38 18.57 12.85
CA SER A 117 1.89 18.29 14.21
C SER A 117 1.64 16.84 14.61
N ALA A 118 0.46 16.28 14.31
CA ALA A 118 0.15 14.88 14.54
C ALA A 118 1.08 13.97 13.73
N TYR A 119 1.37 14.33 12.47
CA TYR A 119 2.37 13.61 11.67
C TYR A 119 3.74 13.60 12.35
N GLN A 120 4.25 14.75 12.77
CA GLN A 120 5.57 14.84 13.41
C GLN A 120 5.62 14.03 14.71
N LYS A 121 4.57 14.10 15.52
CA LYS A 121 4.42 13.29 16.74
C LYS A 121 4.53 11.80 16.43
N HIS A 122 3.70 11.29 15.51
CA HIS A 122 3.61 9.86 15.25
C HIS A 122 4.79 9.30 14.48
N VAL A 123 5.42 10.07 13.58
CA VAL A 123 6.65 9.64 12.90
C VAL A 123 7.81 9.51 13.88
N LEU A 124 7.93 10.40 14.86
CA LEU A 124 8.99 10.33 15.87
C LEU A 124 8.76 9.21 16.91
N GLU A 125 7.51 8.88 17.21
CA GLU A 125 7.15 7.80 18.14
C GLU A 125 7.29 6.39 17.52
N HIS A 126 7.30 6.27 16.19
CA HIS A 126 7.38 5.00 15.46
C HIS A 126 8.74 4.76 14.75
N LEU A 127 9.78 5.56 15.09
CA LEU A 127 11.18 5.36 14.73
C LEU A 127 11.96 4.65 15.85
#